data_AF-A0A9P1G9G7-F1
#
_entry.id   AF-A0A9P1G9G7-F1
#
_cell.length_a   1.000
_cell.length_b   1.000
_cell.length_c   1.000
_cell.angle_alpha   90.00
_cell.angle_beta   90.00
_cell.angle_gamma   90.00
#
_symmetry.space_group_name_H-M   'P 1'
#
loop_
_entity.id
_entity.type
_entity.pdbx_description
1 polymer ?
#
loop_
_entity_poly.entity_id
_entity_poly.type
_entity_poly.pdbx_seq_one_letter_code
_entity_poly.pdbx_strand_id
1 'polypeptide(L)'
;AWNASSLWPRPPMEVVYPYFLPYASYHEARTNWRPPFFAKFFRLVEGLKTSQEVVDALITENVRLMNWTAFRWPGYSGKSIGSYELGPFASGSTPPVVAPADFLTYGYGSCTAWAKFLANALRSVGVPAREVGSPCWNTGIFAGLATQNPNVSQCWHGGTREVSGSQYLNNHNWVEYWDNVQQTWRFLDVATSSSSEDTWFCKKYQQGCDCSSNAGSAMQDHDILAPTWSVSGDESIHGGPIVDVGSSLRLSTGEAVSPLVWSPHLTSPLGLPLKDVGLRVVNRTDFYRCHGRTLSV
;
A
#
# COMPACT_ATOMS: atom_id res chain seq x y z
N ALA A 1 -15.05 -11.82 10.98
CA ALA A 1 -13.98 -10.82 10.77
C ALA A 1 -14.30 -9.47 11.39
N TRP A 2 -15.48 -8.86 11.17
CA TRP A 2 -15.77 -7.52 11.75
C TRP A 2 -15.64 -7.50 13.29
N ASN A 3 -15.94 -8.61 13.97
CA ASN A 3 -15.85 -8.74 15.42
C ASN A 3 -14.51 -9.29 15.95
N ALA A 4 -13.47 -9.39 15.11
CA ALA A 4 -12.17 -9.89 15.59
C ALA A 4 -11.61 -8.98 16.68
N SER A 5 -11.47 -7.70 16.34
CA SER A 5 -11.17 -6.63 17.27
C SER A 5 -12.47 -6.04 17.81
N SER A 6 -12.41 -5.53 19.04
CA SER A 6 -13.52 -4.86 19.71
C SER A 6 -13.40 -3.34 19.56
N LEU A 7 -13.10 -2.87 18.35
CA LEU A 7 -12.75 -1.47 18.08
C LEU A 7 -13.81 -0.50 18.59
N TRP A 8 -13.39 0.46 19.42
CA TRP A 8 -14.22 1.53 19.93
C TRP A 8 -13.48 2.88 19.94
N PRO A 9 -14.05 3.95 19.34
CA PRO A 9 -15.31 3.94 18.60
C PRO A 9 -15.19 3.14 17.30
N ARG A 10 -16.34 2.73 16.75
CA ARG A 10 -16.38 1.92 15.54
C ARG A 10 -15.97 2.78 14.33
N PRO A 11 -15.15 2.26 13.38
CA PRO A 11 -14.88 2.99 12.14
C PRO A 11 -16.17 3.32 11.37
N PRO A 12 -16.25 4.49 10.71
CA PRO A 12 -17.44 4.89 9.96
C PRO A 12 -17.64 3.98 8.75
N MET A 13 -18.89 3.75 8.36
CA MET A 13 -19.24 2.79 7.30
C MET A 13 -18.64 3.17 5.94
N GLU A 14 -18.51 4.47 5.66
CA GLU A 14 -17.82 5.00 4.49
C GLU A 14 -16.35 4.59 4.42
N VAL A 15 -15.67 4.38 5.54
CA VAL A 15 -14.30 3.85 5.54
C VAL A 15 -14.31 2.32 5.47
N VAL A 16 -15.28 1.68 6.10
CA VAL A 16 -15.33 0.22 6.16
C VAL A 16 -15.64 -0.40 4.79
N TYR A 17 -16.70 0.04 4.12
CA TYR A 17 -17.10 -0.54 2.85
C TYR A 17 -15.97 -0.64 1.81
N PRO A 18 -15.17 0.40 1.56
CA PRO A 18 -14.07 0.36 0.59
C PRO A 18 -12.74 -0.20 1.12
N TYR A 19 -12.51 -0.30 2.43
CA TYR A 19 -11.18 -0.65 2.96
C TYR A 19 -11.16 -1.83 3.93
N PHE A 20 -12.31 -2.43 4.18
CA PHE A 20 -12.41 -3.67 4.94
C PHE A 20 -13.16 -4.77 4.18
N LEU A 21 -14.22 -4.46 3.42
CA LEU A 21 -14.95 -5.48 2.65
C LEU A 21 -14.25 -6.04 1.41
N PRO A 22 -13.41 -5.31 0.66
CA PRO A 22 -12.85 -5.85 -0.56
C PRO A 22 -12.07 -7.15 -0.30
N TYR A 23 -12.32 -8.15 -1.14
CA TYR A 23 -11.65 -9.45 -1.11
C TYR A 23 -10.40 -9.46 -2.00
N ALA A 24 -9.97 -8.28 -2.45
CA ALA A 24 -8.94 -8.10 -3.44
C ALA A 24 -8.25 -6.76 -3.27
N SER A 25 -6.94 -6.76 -3.47
CA SER A 25 -6.16 -5.57 -3.77
C SER A 25 -5.81 -5.53 -5.26
N TYR A 26 -5.23 -4.41 -5.73
CA TYR A 26 -4.81 -4.29 -7.12
C TYR A 26 -3.69 -5.29 -7.43
N HIS A 27 -3.61 -5.73 -8.69
CA HIS A 27 -2.56 -6.64 -9.17
C HIS A 27 -2.37 -7.85 -8.24
N GLU A 28 -3.45 -8.59 -7.98
CA GLU A 28 -3.48 -9.76 -7.09
C GLU A 28 -4.22 -10.92 -7.76
N ALA A 29 -3.60 -12.10 -7.82
CA ALA A 29 -4.30 -13.33 -8.14
C ALA A 29 -5.39 -13.59 -7.10
N ARG A 30 -6.62 -13.87 -7.53
CA ARG A 30 -7.75 -14.04 -6.60
C ARG A 30 -7.53 -15.28 -5.74
N THR A 31 -7.22 -15.07 -4.46
CA THR A 31 -7.03 -16.13 -3.48
C THR A 31 -7.93 -15.92 -2.26
N ASN A 32 -8.33 -17.02 -1.61
CA ASN A 32 -9.16 -16.95 -0.41
C ASN A 32 -8.31 -16.74 0.85
N TRP A 33 -7.55 -15.63 0.89
CA TRP A 33 -6.60 -15.31 1.97
C TRP A 33 -7.28 -14.96 3.30
N ARG A 34 -8.54 -14.51 3.28
CA ARG A 34 -9.20 -13.95 4.47
C ARG A 34 -9.42 -14.99 5.58
N PRO A 35 -9.95 -16.20 5.34
CA PRO A 35 -10.06 -17.22 6.37
C PRO A 35 -8.74 -17.62 7.04
N PRO A 36 -7.65 -17.95 6.31
CA PRO A 36 -6.38 -18.30 6.96
C PRO A 36 -5.77 -17.11 7.71
N PHE A 37 -5.92 -15.88 7.20
CA PHE A 37 -5.43 -14.68 7.90
C PHE A 37 -6.20 -14.43 9.20
N PHE A 38 -7.54 -14.52 9.17
CA PHE A 38 -8.35 -14.40 10.38
C PHE A 38 -7.98 -15.49 11.38
N ALA A 39 -7.86 -16.75 10.96
CA ALA A 39 -7.47 -17.85 11.84
C ALA A 39 -6.09 -17.63 12.49
N LYS A 40 -5.14 -17.06 11.74
CA LYS A 40 -3.78 -16.75 12.19
C LYS A 40 -3.77 -15.59 13.21
N PHE A 41 -4.50 -14.52 12.95
CA PHE A 41 -4.35 -13.26 13.68
C PHE A 41 -5.43 -13.00 14.73
N PHE A 42 -6.57 -13.69 14.68
CA PHE A 42 -7.72 -13.43 15.57
C PHE A 42 -7.33 -13.45 17.06
N ARG A 43 -6.62 -14.47 17.52
CA ARG A 43 -6.23 -14.61 18.94
C ARG A 43 -5.26 -13.52 19.41
N LEU A 44 -4.55 -12.85 18.49
CA LEU A 44 -3.62 -11.78 18.83
C LEU A 44 -4.34 -10.48 19.16
N VAL A 45 -5.55 -10.33 18.62
CA VAL A 45 -6.26 -9.05 18.57
C VAL A 45 -7.64 -9.11 19.22
N GLU A 46 -8.05 -10.30 19.65
CA GLU A 46 -9.29 -10.53 20.38
C GLU A 46 -9.33 -9.66 21.64
N GLY A 47 -10.32 -8.78 21.71
CA GLY A 47 -10.52 -7.86 22.83
C GLY A 47 -9.82 -6.51 22.72
N LEU A 48 -8.86 -6.33 21.78
CA LEU A 48 -8.22 -5.04 21.53
C LEU A 48 -9.25 -4.00 21.07
N LYS A 49 -9.08 -2.75 21.52
CA LYS A 49 -10.08 -1.68 21.40
C LYS A 49 -9.69 -0.61 20.40
N THR A 50 -8.41 -0.53 20.05
CA THR A 50 -7.91 0.49 19.13
C THR A 50 -7.19 -0.13 17.94
N SER A 51 -7.24 0.54 16.79
CA SER A 51 -6.49 0.12 15.61
C SER A 51 -4.99 0.10 15.87
N GLN A 52 -4.48 1.04 16.69
CA GLN A 52 -3.08 1.08 17.10
C GLN A 52 -2.68 -0.19 17.86
N GLU A 53 -3.43 -0.59 18.89
CA GLU A 53 -3.16 -1.82 19.63
C GLU A 53 -3.13 -3.04 18.70
N VAL A 54 -4.05 -3.09 17.73
CA VAL A 54 -4.10 -4.15 16.72
C VAL A 54 -2.84 -4.14 15.86
N VAL A 55 -2.42 -2.97 15.38
CA VAL A 55 -1.20 -2.81 14.59
C VAL A 55 0.01 -3.25 15.41
N ASP A 56 0.20 -2.70 16.61
CA ASP A 56 1.31 -3.03 17.52
C ASP A 56 1.40 -4.54 17.79
N ALA A 57 0.26 -5.20 18.04
CA ALA A 57 0.19 -6.64 18.26
C ALA A 57 0.62 -7.46 17.02
N LEU A 58 0.42 -6.91 15.82
CA LEU A 58 0.85 -7.51 14.57
C LEU A 58 2.30 -7.15 14.18
N ILE A 59 2.87 -6.02 14.65
CA ILE A 59 4.15 -5.47 14.14
C ILE A 59 5.30 -5.32 15.17
N THR A 60 5.11 -5.61 16.45
CA THR A 60 6.20 -5.50 17.48
C THR A 60 7.36 -6.48 17.24
N GLU A 61 8.60 -6.04 17.55
CA GLU A 61 9.98 -6.56 17.27
C GLU A 61 10.26 -8.08 17.16
N ASN A 62 9.31 -8.96 17.49
CA ASN A 62 9.35 -10.41 17.27
C ASN A 62 8.25 -10.87 16.28
N VAL A 63 7.97 -10.04 15.27
CA VAL A 63 6.73 -9.99 14.48
C VAL A 63 6.17 -11.35 14.05
N ARG A 64 4.97 -11.65 14.58
CA ARG A 64 4.18 -12.87 14.33
C ARG A 64 3.66 -13.00 12.89
N LEU A 65 3.83 -11.97 12.04
CA LEU A 65 3.66 -12.06 10.58
C LEU A 65 4.76 -12.89 9.93
N MET A 66 5.97 -12.93 10.50
CA MET A 66 7.13 -13.60 9.90
C MET A 66 7.10 -15.10 10.15
N ASN A 67 6.70 -15.52 11.35
CA ASN A 67 6.68 -16.93 11.75
C ASN A 67 5.34 -17.59 11.40
N TRP A 68 5.16 -17.95 10.12
CA TRP A 68 3.96 -18.66 9.66
C TRP A 68 3.86 -20.07 10.24
N THR A 69 5.01 -20.74 10.44
CA THR A 69 5.11 -22.10 10.99
C THR A 69 4.66 -22.27 12.43
N ALA A 70 4.54 -21.18 13.21
CA ALA A 70 4.08 -21.24 14.60
C ALA A 70 2.61 -21.64 14.79
N PHE A 71 1.78 -21.66 13.73
CA PHE A 71 0.38 -22.06 13.81
C PHE A 71 0.17 -23.38 13.06
N ARG A 72 0.01 -24.47 13.83
CA ARG A 72 -0.37 -25.79 13.32
C ARG A 72 -1.82 -26.07 13.69
N TRP A 73 -2.63 -26.49 12.74
CA TRP A 73 -3.90 -27.15 13.07
C TRP A 73 -3.63 -28.59 13.51
N PRO A 74 -4.48 -29.19 14.38
CA PRO A 74 -4.36 -30.60 14.74
C PRO A 74 -4.35 -31.47 13.47
N GLY A 75 -3.25 -32.19 13.23
CA GLY A 75 -3.07 -33.06 12.04
C GLY A 75 -2.12 -32.55 10.95
N TYR A 76 -1.50 -31.37 11.09
CA TYR A 76 -0.49 -30.90 10.12
C TYR A 76 0.85 -31.64 10.26
N SER A 77 1.25 -32.41 9.25
CA SER A 77 2.51 -33.20 9.20
C SER A 77 3.70 -32.46 8.58
N GLY A 78 3.59 -31.15 8.32
CA GLY A 78 4.61 -30.36 7.62
C GLY A 78 5.80 -29.89 8.46
N LYS A 79 6.81 -29.34 7.75
CA LYS A 79 8.21 -29.07 8.16
C LYS A 79 8.42 -28.39 9.54
N SER A 80 9.61 -28.59 10.09
CA SER A 80 10.04 -28.14 11.42
C SER A 80 10.06 -26.61 11.55
N ILE A 81 9.91 -26.18 12.81
CA ILE A 81 9.63 -24.81 13.32
C ILE A 81 10.67 -23.73 12.92
N GLY A 82 11.77 -24.08 12.25
CA GLY A 82 12.87 -23.16 11.93
C GLY A 82 13.07 -22.83 10.45
N SER A 83 12.08 -23.04 9.57
CA SER A 83 12.29 -23.01 8.11
C SER A 83 11.35 -22.13 7.29
N TYR A 84 10.51 -21.31 7.94
CA TYR A 84 9.61 -20.40 7.23
C TYR A 84 9.47 -19.05 7.94
N GLU A 85 10.49 -18.21 7.78
CA GLU A 85 10.42 -16.77 8.02
C GLU A 85 10.12 -16.09 6.68
N LEU A 86 9.03 -15.30 6.59
CA LEU A 86 8.91 -14.32 5.51
C LEU A 86 10.10 -13.37 5.69
N GLY A 87 11.05 -13.28 4.75
CA GLY A 87 12.42 -12.91 5.15
C GLY A 87 13.07 -11.76 4.40
N PRO A 88 13.42 -11.92 3.11
CA PRO A 88 14.09 -10.85 2.40
C PRO A 88 13.10 -9.94 1.66
N PHE A 89 13.30 -8.63 1.83
CA PHE A 89 12.85 -7.67 0.84
C PHE A 89 13.48 -8.00 -0.52
N ALA A 90 12.67 -8.11 -1.55
CA ALA A 90 13.10 -8.44 -2.91
C ALA A 90 12.45 -7.49 -3.91
N SER A 91 13.17 -6.42 -4.27
CA SER A 91 12.77 -5.52 -5.36
C SER A 91 12.84 -6.24 -6.72
N GLY A 92 12.01 -5.79 -7.67
CA GLY A 92 12.08 -6.29 -9.07
C GLY A 92 11.83 -7.79 -9.23
N SER A 93 11.15 -8.45 -8.29
CA SER A 93 10.89 -9.90 -8.35
C SER A 93 10.06 -10.27 -9.59
N THR A 94 10.56 -11.25 -10.36
CA THR A 94 9.88 -11.81 -11.53
C THR A 94 9.76 -13.34 -11.37
N PRO A 95 8.55 -13.93 -11.49
CA PRO A 95 7.26 -13.26 -11.63
C PRO A 95 6.94 -12.36 -10.42
N PRO A 96 6.07 -11.35 -10.56
CA PRO A 96 5.75 -10.45 -9.46
C PRO A 96 5.12 -11.21 -8.30
N VAL A 97 5.85 -11.35 -7.20
CA VAL A 97 5.38 -11.99 -5.96
C VAL A 97 4.63 -10.94 -5.15
N VAL A 98 3.37 -10.71 -5.51
CA VAL A 98 2.57 -9.61 -4.93
C VAL A 98 1.24 -10.07 -4.35
N ALA A 99 0.77 -11.30 -4.58
CA ALA A 99 -0.43 -11.80 -3.92
C ALA A 99 -0.08 -12.39 -2.55
N PRO A 100 -1.02 -12.38 -1.57
CA PRO A 100 -0.78 -12.96 -0.25
C PRO A 100 -0.31 -14.41 -0.31
N ALA A 101 -0.97 -15.26 -1.10
CA ALA A 101 -0.61 -16.67 -1.22
C ALA A 101 0.76 -16.87 -1.87
N ASP A 102 1.11 -16.06 -2.89
CA ASP A 102 2.41 -16.10 -3.53
C ASP A 102 3.50 -15.70 -2.53
N PHE A 103 3.29 -14.61 -1.79
CA PHE A 103 4.23 -14.15 -0.78
C PHE A 103 4.46 -15.20 0.32
N LEU A 104 3.39 -15.88 0.73
CA LEU A 104 3.43 -17.04 1.64
C LEU A 104 4.01 -18.33 1.06
N THR A 105 4.21 -18.39 -0.25
CA THR A 105 4.78 -19.56 -0.92
C THR A 105 6.27 -19.34 -1.17
N TYR A 106 6.62 -18.16 -1.68
CA TYR A 106 7.99 -17.78 -2.01
C TYR A 106 8.81 -17.32 -0.80
N GLY A 107 8.18 -16.77 0.25
CA GLY A 107 8.85 -16.34 1.47
C GLY A 107 9.64 -15.03 1.35
N TYR A 108 9.51 -14.32 0.23
CA TYR A 108 10.15 -13.03 -0.06
C TYR A 108 9.22 -12.15 -0.92
N GLY A 109 9.40 -10.83 -0.88
CA GLY A 109 8.54 -9.92 -1.65
C GLY A 109 9.02 -8.47 -1.68
N SER A 110 8.48 -7.70 -2.62
CA SER A 110 8.74 -6.25 -2.73
C SER A 110 7.91 -5.43 -1.73
N CYS A 111 8.09 -4.11 -1.71
CA CYS A 111 7.27 -3.17 -0.94
C CYS A 111 5.76 -3.39 -1.18
N THR A 112 5.34 -3.60 -2.44
CA THR A 112 3.97 -3.96 -2.81
C THR A 112 3.48 -5.23 -2.12
N ALA A 113 4.31 -6.28 -2.07
CA ALA A 113 3.95 -7.55 -1.44
C ALA A 113 3.72 -7.39 0.06
N TRP A 114 4.66 -6.72 0.74
CA TRP A 114 4.61 -6.43 2.16
C TRP A 114 3.41 -5.55 2.53
N ALA A 115 3.21 -4.45 1.81
CA ALA A 115 2.11 -3.53 2.04
C ALA A 115 0.76 -4.23 1.87
N LYS A 116 0.60 -4.99 0.78
CA LYS A 116 -0.64 -5.74 0.53
C LYS A 116 -0.89 -6.82 1.58
N PHE A 117 0.15 -7.52 1.99
CA PHE A 117 0.06 -8.56 3.00
C PHE A 117 -0.42 -7.99 4.33
N LEU A 118 0.18 -6.91 4.80
CA LEU A 118 -0.22 -6.27 6.04
C LEU A 118 -1.63 -5.66 5.94
N ALA A 119 -1.95 -4.98 4.84
CA ALA A 119 -3.29 -4.46 4.62
C ALA A 119 -4.34 -5.58 4.69
N ASN A 120 -4.06 -6.73 4.08
CA ASN A 120 -4.96 -7.90 4.15
C ASN A 120 -4.99 -8.52 5.56
N ALA A 121 -3.88 -8.55 6.29
CA ALA A 121 -3.85 -8.99 7.69
C ALA A 121 -4.76 -8.12 8.57
N LEU A 122 -4.61 -6.80 8.51
CA LEU A 122 -5.45 -5.83 9.21
C LEU A 122 -6.93 -5.96 8.84
N ARG A 123 -7.23 -6.03 7.55
CA ARG A 123 -8.59 -6.26 7.03
C ARG A 123 -9.20 -7.56 7.51
N SER A 124 -8.39 -8.61 7.66
CA SER A 124 -8.89 -9.90 8.14
C SER A 124 -9.41 -9.80 9.58
N VAL A 125 -8.87 -8.86 10.38
CA VAL A 125 -9.16 -8.71 11.81
C VAL A 125 -9.90 -7.42 12.20
N GLY A 126 -10.59 -6.78 11.26
CA GLY A 126 -11.52 -5.69 11.58
C GLY A 126 -10.95 -4.28 11.46
N VAL A 127 -9.68 -4.12 11.09
CA VAL A 127 -9.07 -2.80 10.88
C VAL A 127 -9.16 -2.42 9.40
N PRO A 128 -9.86 -1.33 9.02
CA PRO A 128 -9.84 -0.82 7.66
C PRO A 128 -8.42 -0.40 7.29
N ALA A 129 -7.93 -0.92 6.17
CA ALA A 129 -6.57 -0.66 5.70
C ALA A 129 -6.52 -0.61 4.17
N ARG A 130 -5.52 0.08 3.62
CA ARG A 130 -5.29 0.17 2.18
C ARG A 130 -3.82 0.26 1.86
N GLU A 131 -3.48 -0.20 0.68
CA GLU A 131 -2.17 0.04 0.11
C GLU A 131 -2.13 1.47 -0.43
N VAL A 132 -1.01 2.15 -0.20
CA VAL A 132 -0.73 3.50 -0.69
C VAL A 132 0.67 3.46 -1.29
N GLY A 133 0.95 4.27 -2.29
CA GLY A 133 2.30 4.33 -2.84
C GLY A 133 2.53 5.49 -3.77
N SER A 134 3.80 5.65 -4.11
CA SER A 134 4.22 6.53 -5.18
C SER A 134 4.69 5.68 -6.37
N PRO A 135 4.19 5.95 -7.60
CA PRO A 135 4.63 5.25 -8.80
C PRO A 135 6.11 5.51 -9.12
N CYS A 136 6.65 6.63 -8.64
CA CYS A 136 8.07 6.89 -8.62
C CYS A 136 8.53 7.23 -7.22
N TRP A 137 9.49 6.50 -6.69
CA TRP A 137 10.07 6.73 -5.38
C TRP A 137 11.36 7.53 -5.55
N ASN A 138 11.61 8.41 -4.59
CA ASN A 138 12.71 9.37 -4.64
C ASN A 138 14.04 8.68 -4.26
N THR A 139 14.55 7.77 -5.09
CA THR A 139 15.82 7.07 -4.83
C THR A 139 16.62 6.88 -6.12
N GLY A 140 17.92 6.61 -5.98
CA GLY A 140 18.81 6.33 -7.11
C GLY A 140 18.86 7.48 -8.12
N ILE A 141 18.73 7.15 -9.41
CA ILE A 141 18.73 8.14 -10.50
C ILE A 141 17.48 9.03 -10.51
N PHE A 142 16.46 8.69 -9.72
CA PHE A 142 15.21 9.42 -9.54
C PHE A 142 15.19 10.21 -8.22
N ALA A 143 16.33 10.36 -7.55
CA ALA A 143 16.42 11.12 -6.31
C ALA A 143 16.37 12.65 -6.55
N GLY A 144 15.85 13.39 -5.58
CA GLY A 144 15.73 14.86 -5.62
C GLY A 144 14.35 15.35 -6.09
N LEU A 145 14.25 16.67 -6.29
CA LEU A 145 13.02 17.32 -6.77
C LEU A 145 12.94 17.24 -8.29
N ALA A 146 11.73 17.13 -8.84
CA ALA A 146 11.47 17.11 -10.29
C ALA A 146 11.96 18.38 -11.00
N THR A 147 12.03 19.51 -10.29
CA THR A 147 12.62 20.77 -10.80
C THR A 147 14.14 20.73 -10.95
N GLN A 148 14.81 19.83 -10.23
CA GLN A 148 16.27 19.71 -10.18
C GLN A 148 16.78 18.45 -10.86
N ASN A 149 15.93 17.42 -11.01
CA ASN A 149 16.27 16.16 -11.64
C ASN A 149 15.21 15.78 -12.70
N PRO A 150 15.51 15.91 -14.00
CA PRO A 150 14.56 15.59 -15.08
C PRO A 150 14.20 14.10 -15.14
N ASN A 151 14.99 13.20 -14.54
CA ASN A 151 14.67 11.77 -14.50
C ASN A 151 13.43 11.47 -13.63
N VAL A 152 13.13 12.31 -12.63
CA VAL A 152 11.93 12.16 -11.79
C VAL A 152 10.68 12.22 -12.65
N SER A 153 10.61 13.23 -13.53
CA SER A 153 9.51 13.34 -14.50
C SER A 153 9.46 12.14 -15.43
N GLN A 154 10.61 11.66 -15.93
CA GLN A 154 10.67 10.46 -16.79
C GLN A 154 10.15 9.21 -16.09
N CYS A 155 10.40 9.05 -14.79
CA CYS A 155 9.90 7.93 -13.99
C CYS A 155 8.37 7.94 -13.91
N TRP A 156 7.74 9.12 -13.79
CA TRP A 156 6.29 9.27 -13.91
C TRP A 156 5.77 8.94 -15.32
N HIS A 157 6.62 9.04 -16.33
CA HIS A 157 6.35 8.67 -17.73
C HIS A 157 6.75 7.22 -18.07
N GLY A 158 7.36 6.49 -17.14
CA GLY A 158 7.87 5.14 -17.33
C GLY A 158 6.75 4.13 -17.51
N GLY A 159 6.48 3.73 -18.77
CA GLY A 159 5.48 2.71 -19.08
C GLY A 159 4.85 2.83 -20.46
N THR A 160 5.02 3.95 -21.16
CA THR A 160 4.33 4.15 -22.45
C THR A 160 5.15 3.76 -23.68
N ARG A 161 6.50 3.68 -23.65
CA ARG A 161 7.26 3.41 -24.89
C ARG A 161 8.50 2.55 -24.89
N GLU A 162 9.10 2.10 -23.79
CA GLU A 162 10.21 1.12 -23.90
C GLU A 162 10.50 0.38 -22.59
N VAL A 163 10.62 -0.95 -22.72
CA VAL A 163 11.12 -1.98 -21.80
C VAL A 163 10.45 -2.07 -20.41
N SER A 164 9.55 -3.05 -20.35
CA SER A 164 9.15 -3.79 -19.15
C SER A 164 10.28 -4.01 -18.14
N GLY A 165 10.05 -3.58 -16.89
CA GLY A 165 10.63 -4.19 -15.69
C GLY A 165 12.16 -4.29 -15.66
N SER A 166 12.84 -3.17 -15.40
CA SER A 166 14.08 -3.12 -14.60
C SER A 166 14.68 -1.72 -14.49
N GLN A 167 14.35 -0.78 -15.40
CA GLN A 167 14.98 0.54 -15.41
C GLN A 167 14.05 1.74 -15.14
N TYR A 168 12.72 1.61 -15.26
CA TYR A 168 11.82 2.78 -15.28
C TYR A 168 10.76 2.85 -14.19
N LEU A 169 10.70 1.88 -13.26
CA LEU A 169 9.62 1.80 -12.27
C LEU A 169 10.20 1.58 -10.89
N ASN A 170 10.69 2.68 -10.31
CA ASN A 170 11.20 2.71 -8.96
C ASN A 170 10.07 3.04 -7.99
N ASN A 171 8.98 2.27 -7.95
CA ASN A 171 7.85 2.59 -7.08
C ASN A 171 8.14 2.24 -5.60
N HIS A 172 7.35 2.80 -4.69
CA HIS A 172 7.33 2.38 -3.30
C HIS A 172 5.91 2.37 -2.77
N ASN A 173 5.58 1.32 -2.01
CA ASN A 173 4.27 1.10 -1.43
C ASN A 173 4.38 0.90 0.08
N TRP A 174 3.40 1.42 0.80
CA TRP A 174 3.21 1.28 2.23
C TRP A 174 1.73 1.06 2.54
N VAL A 175 1.40 0.92 3.82
CA VAL A 175 0.01 0.72 4.28
C VAL A 175 -0.50 1.98 4.91
N GLU A 176 -1.75 2.33 4.60
CA GLU A 176 -2.55 3.18 5.48
C GLU A 176 -3.59 2.35 6.22
N TYR A 177 -3.80 2.63 7.50
CA TYR A 177 -4.87 2.05 8.30
C TYR A 177 -5.69 3.14 8.99
N TRP A 178 -6.97 2.86 9.25
CA TRP A 178 -7.84 3.82 9.92
C TRP A 178 -7.64 3.75 11.43
N ASP A 179 -7.13 4.82 12.03
CA ASP A 179 -7.10 5.03 13.48
C ASP A 179 -8.51 5.36 13.94
N ASN A 180 -9.15 4.39 14.58
CA ASN A 180 -10.53 4.51 15.01
C ASN A 180 -10.70 5.50 16.16
N VAL A 181 -9.67 5.79 16.95
CA VAL A 181 -9.77 6.75 18.06
C VAL A 181 -9.62 8.17 17.54
N GLN A 182 -8.61 8.41 16.70
CA GLN A 182 -8.33 9.73 16.13
C GLN A 182 -9.16 10.05 14.90
N GLN A 183 -9.93 9.07 14.38
CA GLN A 183 -10.76 9.20 13.18
C GLN A 183 -9.95 9.74 11.98
N THR A 184 -8.76 9.16 11.77
CA THR A 184 -7.84 9.58 10.72
C THR A 184 -7.07 8.40 10.14
N TRP A 185 -6.53 8.59 8.94
CA TRP A 185 -5.61 7.63 8.35
C TRP A 185 -4.23 7.75 9.00
N ARG A 186 -3.67 6.62 9.42
CA ARG A 186 -2.27 6.43 9.82
C ARG A 186 -1.54 5.68 8.73
N PHE A 187 -0.23 5.81 8.62
CA PHE A 187 0.58 5.03 7.69
C PHE A 187 1.58 4.17 8.44
N LEU A 188 2.05 3.13 7.74
CA LEU A 188 3.10 2.25 8.21
C LEU A 188 3.87 1.70 7.02
N ASP A 189 5.20 1.83 7.06
CA ASP A 189 6.10 1.15 6.14
C ASP A 189 6.54 -0.18 6.74
N VAL A 190 6.43 -1.25 5.95
CA VAL A 190 6.58 -2.64 6.40
C VAL A 190 7.90 -3.24 5.92
N ALA A 191 8.64 -2.55 5.05
CA ALA A 191 9.91 -3.04 4.53
C ALA A 191 11.05 -2.93 5.57
N THR A 192 11.06 -3.86 6.52
CA THR A 192 12.22 -4.42 7.24
C THR A 192 13.23 -3.51 7.97
N SER A 193 13.08 -2.17 8.03
CA SER A 193 14.05 -1.33 8.76
C SER A 193 13.50 -0.52 9.94
N SER A 194 12.18 -0.43 10.14
CA SER A 194 11.65 0.28 11.30
C SER A 194 10.32 -0.30 11.80
N SER A 195 10.26 -0.64 13.08
CA SER A 195 9.06 -1.04 13.82
C SER A 195 8.15 0.14 14.20
N SER A 196 8.41 1.35 13.66
CA SER A 196 7.73 2.57 14.08
C SER A 196 7.01 3.28 12.92
N GLU A 197 5.79 3.70 13.20
CA GLU A 197 4.92 4.48 12.29
C GLU A 197 5.49 5.85 11.92
N ASP A 198 6.47 6.36 12.68
CA ASP A 198 6.83 7.78 12.68
C ASP A 198 8.23 8.11 12.11
N THR A 199 9.07 7.12 11.81
CA THR A 199 10.49 7.41 11.47
C THR A 199 10.78 7.53 9.97
N TRP A 200 9.89 7.06 9.09
CA TRP A 200 10.15 7.07 7.65
C TRP A 200 9.84 8.43 7.00
N PHE A 201 8.60 8.91 7.10
CA PHE A 201 8.24 10.28 6.74
C PHE A 201 8.53 11.23 7.91
N CYS A 202 9.81 11.55 8.10
CA CYS A 202 10.30 12.71 8.86
C CYS A 202 9.50 13.09 10.12
N LYS A 203 9.52 12.22 11.14
CA LYS A 203 8.96 12.39 12.50
C LYS A 203 7.44 12.59 12.61
N LYS A 204 6.77 13.31 11.70
CA LYS A 204 5.31 13.55 11.66
C LYS A 204 4.85 13.96 10.25
N TYR A 205 3.57 13.69 9.95
CA TYR A 205 2.84 14.27 8.82
C TYR A 205 3.13 15.78 8.68
N GLN A 206 3.25 16.25 7.44
CA GLN A 206 3.28 17.68 7.07
C GLN A 206 4.54 18.47 7.49
N GLN A 207 5.48 17.90 8.25
CA GLN A 207 6.75 18.54 8.66
C GLN A 207 7.95 18.18 7.77
N GLY A 208 7.74 17.44 6.67
CA GLY A 208 8.81 16.90 5.82
C GLY A 208 9.65 17.92 5.04
N CYS A 209 9.27 19.21 4.99
CA CYS A 209 9.95 20.21 4.16
C CYS A 209 11.40 20.50 4.60
N ASP A 210 11.72 20.30 5.88
CA ASP A 210 13.07 20.52 6.43
C ASP A 210 13.89 19.23 6.51
N CYS A 211 13.35 18.15 5.93
CA CYS A 211 13.95 16.83 5.99
C CYS A 211 14.64 16.48 4.68
N SER A 212 15.95 16.23 4.74
CA SER A 212 16.77 15.86 3.58
C SER A 212 16.65 14.39 3.18
N SER A 213 15.70 13.64 3.74
CA SER A 213 15.50 12.24 3.37
C SER A 213 14.78 12.13 2.01
N ASN A 214 14.93 10.97 1.39
CA ASN A 214 14.20 10.60 0.17
C ASN A 214 12.67 10.71 0.38
N ALA A 215 12.19 10.29 1.55
CA ALA A 215 10.78 10.42 1.92
C ALA A 215 10.35 11.90 2.09
N GLY A 216 11.19 12.75 2.71
CA GLY A 216 10.93 14.19 2.85
C GLY A 216 10.94 14.93 1.51
N SER A 217 11.80 14.51 0.59
CA SER A 217 11.80 15.02 -0.79
C SER A 217 10.56 14.55 -1.56
N ALA A 218 10.15 13.29 -1.40
CA ALA A 218 8.90 12.78 -1.97
C ALA A 218 7.66 13.55 -1.50
N MET A 219 7.62 13.97 -0.23
CA MET A 219 6.53 14.81 0.31
C MET A 219 6.44 16.21 -0.32
N GLN A 220 7.42 16.66 -1.10
CA GLN A 220 7.38 17.99 -1.71
C GLN A 220 6.67 17.97 -3.06
N ASP A 221 6.95 16.98 -3.91
CA ASP A 221 6.54 17.02 -5.31
C ASP A 221 6.16 15.66 -5.92
N HIS A 222 6.13 14.57 -5.16
CA HIS A 222 5.73 13.26 -5.68
C HIS A 222 4.24 12.98 -5.48
N ASP A 223 3.63 12.36 -6.50
CA ASP A 223 2.26 11.89 -6.40
C ASP A 223 2.13 10.66 -5.52
N ILE A 224 1.17 10.70 -4.60
CA ILE A 224 0.89 9.60 -3.68
C ILE A 224 -0.56 9.18 -3.89
N LEU A 225 -0.75 7.91 -4.23
CA LEU A 225 -2.05 7.38 -4.67
C LEU A 225 -2.42 6.14 -3.88
N ALA A 226 -3.72 5.98 -3.61
CA ALA A 226 -4.27 4.82 -2.92
C ALA A 226 -5.46 4.24 -3.70
N PRO A 227 -5.44 2.96 -4.11
CA PRO A 227 -6.58 2.31 -4.74
C PRO A 227 -7.85 2.41 -3.88
N THR A 228 -8.99 2.63 -4.52
CA THR A 228 -10.28 2.71 -3.84
C THR A 228 -11.38 2.00 -4.60
N TRP A 229 -12.44 1.66 -3.86
CA TRP A 229 -13.67 1.07 -4.36
C TRP A 229 -14.81 2.11 -4.34
N SER A 230 -14.47 3.38 -4.59
CA SER A 230 -15.43 4.48 -4.68
C SER A 230 -16.36 4.30 -5.88
N VAL A 231 -17.58 4.84 -5.78
CA VAL A 231 -18.58 4.75 -6.86
C VAL A 231 -18.44 5.92 -7.82
N SER A 232 -18.70 5.69 -9.11
CA SER A 232 -18.65 6.74 -10.13
C SER A 232 -19.50 7.95 -9.69
N GLY A 233 -18.93 9.15 -9.76
CA GLY A 233 -19.54 10.38 -9.23
C GLY A 233 -18.97 10.85 -7.88
N ASP A 234 -18.25 10.01 -7.14
CA ASP A 234 -17.51 10.47 -5.95
C ASP A 234 -16.40 11.44 -6.37
N GLU A 235 -16.43 12.68 -5.85
CA GLU A 235 -15.44 13.74 -6.14
C GLU A 235 -14.29 13.76 -5.12
N SER A 236 -14.62 13.64 -3.82
CA SER A 236 -13.66 13.57 -2.72
C SER A 236 -14.21 12.71 -1.60
N ILE A 237 -13.56 11.57 -1.35
CA ILE A 237 -13.99 10.63 -0.32
C ILE A 237 -12.76 9.88 0.22
N HIS A 238 -12.82 9.42 1.47
CA HIS A 238 -11.78 8.61 2.09
C HIS A 238 -10.41 9.30 2.27
N GLY A 239 -10.44 10.61 2.51
CA GLY A 239 -9.24 11.40 2.79
C GLY A 239 -8.59 12.06 1.58
N GLY A 240 -9.24 12.11 0.42
CA GLY A 240 -8.73 12.91 -0.70
C GLY A 240 -9.62 12.88 -1.94
N PRO A 241 -9.25 13.66 -2.97
CA PRO A 241 -9.93 13.67 -4.26
C PRO A 241 -9.88 12.29 -4.92
N ILE A 242 -10.96 11.91 -5.61
CA ILE A 242 -10.97 10.69 -6.42
C ILE A 242 -10.44 11.01 -7.81
N VAL A 243 -9.44 10.26 -8.22
CA VAL A 243 -8.88 10.30 -9.57
C VAL A 243 -9.30 9.03 -10.29
N ASP A 244 -10.05 9.21 -11.39
CA ASP A 244 -10.25 8.15 -12.35
C ASP A 244 -8.99 8.07 -13.22
N VAL A 245 -8.20 7.02 -13.02
CA VAL A 245 -6.92 6.88 -13.69
C VAL A 245 -7.07 6.88 -15.20
N GLY A 246 -8.10 6.22 -15.73
CA GLY A 246 -8.26 6.05 -17.19
C GLY A 246 -8.58 7.35 -17.92
N SER A 247 -9.29 8.27 -17.27
CA SER A 247 -9.67 9.56 -17.87
C SER A 247 -8.79 10.74 -17.45
N SER A 248 -8.27 10.71 -16.22
CA SER A 248 -7.76 11.90 -15.51
C SER A 248 -6.29 11.82 -15.14
N LEU A 249 -5.68 10.63 -15.10
CA LEU A 249 -4.24 10.52 -14.93
C LEU A 249 -3.59 10.66 -16.31
N ARG A 250 -3.18 11.89 -16.63
CA ARG A 250 -2.57 12.24 -17.92
C ARG A 250 -1.19 12.82 -17.71
N LEU A 251 -0.29 12.50 -18.62
CA LEU A 251 0.99 13.18 -18.73
C LEU A 251 0.79 14.64 -19.19
N SER A 252 1.82 15.46 -19.06
CA SER A 252 1.86 16.81 -19.63
C SER A 252 1.67 16.81 -21.16
N THR A 253 1.94 15.69 -21.82
CA THR A 253 1.67 15.44 -23.25
C THR A 253 0.21 15.12 -23.56
N GLY A 254 -0.65 14.95 -22.54
CA GLY A 254 -2.06 14.56 -22.66
C GLY A 254 -2.31 13.06 -22.76
N GLU A 255 -1.26 12.24 -22.83
CA GLU A 255 -1.36 10.77 -22.89
C GLU A 255 -1.91 10.19 -21.57
N ALA A 256 -2.86 9.26 -21.66
CA ALA A 256 -3.42 8.58 -20.50
C ALA A 256 -2.38 7.59 -19.92
N VAL A 257 -2.17 7.65 -18.61
CA VAL A 257 -1.27 6.74 -17.89
C VAL A 257 -2.04 5.89 -16.91
N SER A 258 -1.45 4.74 -16.62
CA SER A 258 -1.92 3.87 -15.55
C SER A 258 -0.80 3.66 -14.55
N PRO A 259 -1.07 3.74 -13.23
CA PRO A 259 -0.11 3.32 -12.21
C PRO A 259 0.11 1.81 -12.26
N LEU A 260 -0.68 1.08 -13.04
CA LEU A 260 -0.50 -0.33 -13.34
C LEU A 260 0.28 -0.44 -14.66
N VAL A 261 1.57 -0.72 -14.52
CA VAL A 261 2.58 -0.93 -15.59
C VAL A 261 2.07 -1.72 -16.80
N TRP A 262 1.21 -2.70 -16.56
CA TRP A 262 0.69 -3.60 -17.59
C TRP A 262 -0.71 -3.24 -18.10
N SER A 263 -1.44 -2.32 -17.48
CA SER A 263 -2.82 -2.04 -17.89
C SER A 263 -2.99 -1.52 -19.33
N PRO A 264 -2.00 -0.82 -19.94
CA PRO A 264 -2.08 -0.50 -21.35
C PRO A 264 -2.07 -1.73 -22.28
N HIS A 265 -1.55 -2.86 -21.79
CA HIS A 265 -1.39 -4.12 -22.53
C HIS A 265 -2.39 -5.21 -22.14
N LEU A 266 -3.19 -4.99 -21.09
CA LEU A 266 -4.15 -5.96 -20.58
C LEU A 266 -5.58 -5.55 -20.97
N THR A 267 -6.44 -6.54 -21.16
CA THR A 267 -7.88 -6.35 -21.41
C THR A 267 -8.67 -6.96 -20.26
N SER A 268 -9.79 -6.33 -19.91
CA SER A 268 -10.79 -6.89 -19.00
C SER A 268 -11.41 -8.16 -19.59
N PRO A 269 -12.12 -8.99 -18.79
CA PRO A 269 -12.90 -10.10 -19.32
C PRO A 269 -13.96 -9.69 -20.38
N LEU A 270 -14.27 -8.40 -20.48
CA LEU A 270 -15.18 -7.82 -21.48
C LEU A 270 -14.43 -7.34 -22.75
N GLY A 271 -13.13 -7.60 -22.88
CA GLY A 271 -12.31 -7.19 -24.01
C GLY A 271 -11.91 -5.72 -24.03
N LEU A 272 -12.35 -4.93 -23.04
CA LEU A 272 -11.97 -3.51 -22.93
C LEU A 272 -10.53 -3.38 -22.42
N PRO A 273 -9.66 -2.56 -23.04
CA PRO A 273 -8.32 -2.28 -22.51
C PRO A 273 -8.42 -1.78 -21.07
N LEU A 274 -7.59 -2.30 -20.16
CA LEU A 274 -7.64 -1.92 -18.75
C LEU A 274 -7.22 -0.47 -18.51
N LYS A 275 -6.54 0.18 -19.46
CA LYS A 275 -6.37 1.65 -19.46
C LYS A 275 -7.68 2.43 -19.58
N ASP A 276 -8.72 1.82 -20.15
CA ASP A 276 -10.03 2.45 -20.41
C ASP A 276 -11.10 2.02 -19.38
N VAL A 277 -10.80 1.02 -18.54
CA VAL A 277 -11.65 0.56 -17.44
C VAL A 277 -11.00 1.01 -16.14
N GLY A 278 -11.40 2.18 -15.66
CA GLY A 278 -10.68 2.96 -14.66
C GLY A 278 -10.45 2.24 -13.33
N LEU A 279 -9.18 2.00 -13.00
CA LEU A 279 -8.77 1.95 -11.60
C LEU A 279 -9.06 3.34 -11.01
N ARG A 280 -9.85 3.40 -9.95
CA ARG A 280 -10.04 4.67 -9.22
C ARG A 280 -9.09 4.68 -8.04
N VAL A 281 -8.42 5.80 -7.87
CA VAL A 281 -7.50 6.04 -6.76
C VAL A 281 -7.94 7.27 -5.99
N VAL A 282 -7.73 7.26 -4.68
CA VAL A 282 -7.73 8.47 -3.87
C VAL A 282 -6.37 9.12 -4.05
N ASN A 283 -6.35 10.39 -4.46
CA ASN A 283 -5.16 11.20 -4.45
C ASN A 283 -4.84 11.58 -2.99
N ARG A 284 -3.69 11.14 -2.51
CA ARG A 284 -3.18 11.36 -1.16
C ARG A 284 -2.04 12.36 -1.13
N THR A 285 -1.61 12.90 -2.28
CA THR A 285 -0.48 13.83 -2.39
C THR A 285 -0.57 14.95 -1.37
N ASP A 286 -1.70 15.68 -1.33
CA ASP A 286 -1.87 16.81 -0.39
C ASP A 286 -1.88 16.39 1.09
N PHE A 287 -2.31 15.17 1.40
CA PHE A 287 -2.29 14.66 2.77
C PHE A 287 -0.86 14.47 3.30
N TYR A 288 0.05 14.01 2.43
CA TYR A 288 1.47 13.85 2.75
C TYR A 288 2.28 15.11 2.48
N ARG A 289 1.75 16.04 1.68
CA ARG A 289 2.48 17.23 1.25
C ARG A 289 2.96 18.01 2.47
N CYS A 290 4.24 18.36 2.47
CA CYS A 290 4.74 19.20 3.54
C CYS A 290 4.16 20.62 3.39
N HIS A 291 3.69 21.20 4.49
CA HIS A 291 3.12 22.54 4.51
C HIS A 291 4.11 23.46 5.23
N GLY A 292 4.92 24.22 4.49
CA GLY A 292 5.97 25.00 5.15
C GLY A 292 6.85 25.93 4.32
N ARG A 293 6.69 26.01 3.00
CA ARG A 293 7.31 27.09 2.22
C ARG A 293 6.25 27.76 1.37
N THR A 294 5.75 28.89 1.85
CA THR A 294 5.24 29.93 0.95
C THR A 294 6.36 30.20 -0.04
N LEU A 295 6.20 29.75 -1.28
CA LEU A 295 7.01 30.27 -2.37
C LEU A 295 6.69 31.75 -2.44
N SER A 296 7.58 32.57 -1.91
CA SER A 296 7.63 33.99 -2.25
C SER A 296 7.86 34.05 -3.76
N VAL A 297 6.78 34.34 -4.48
CA VAL A 297 6.81 34.76 -5.89
C VAL A 297 7.61 36.04 -6.00
#